data_AF-K0RV28-F1
#
_entry.id   AF-K0RV28-F1
#
_cell.length_a   1.000
_cell.length_b   1.000
_cell.length_c   1.000
_cell.angle_alpha   90.00
_cell.angle_beta   90.00
_cell.angle_gamma   90.00
#
_symmetry.space_group_name_H-M   'P 1'
#
loop_
_entity.id
_entity.type
_entity.pdbx_description
1 polymer ?
#
loop_
_entity_poly.entity_id
_entity_poly.type
_entity_poly.pdbx_seq_one_letter_code
_entity_poly.pdbx_strand_id
1 'polypeptide(L)'
;MEESASTMVSAAWRIRADPGSNPGLTLLAFTPSSSMPSYRILHHTDHYDAKTLIGALEIVMRNNIIKFGDVYVKQISGTAMGVPPAPSWANLYEALHEREFLPAWQPHLPLYKRHLDDIIILWNPTSDDESINVAEWTAFKDEVNSIDGLTWEFTELDESVDFMDITVSIAGDRLRTTL
;
A
#
# COMPACT_ATOMS: atom_id res chain seq x y z
N MET A 1 -26.46 28.52 3.31
CA MET A 1 -26.66 27.30 2.52
C MET A 1 -25.29 26.71 2.40
N GLU A 2 -25.05 25.64 3.13
CA GLU A 2 -23.75 24.96 3.18
C GLU A 2 -23.80 23.94 2.04
N GLU A 3 -23.26 24.34 0.89
CA GLU A 3 -23.07 23.46 -0.26
C GLU A 3 -22.04 22.42 0.20
N SER A 4 -22.52 21.20 0.48
CA SER A 4 -21.67 20.13 0.98
C SER A 4 -20.79 19.65 -0.17
N ALA A 5 -19.47 19.70 0.02
CA ALA A 5 -18.50 19.10 -0.91
C ALA A 5 -18.94 17.66 -1.24
N SER A 6 -19.01 17.35 -2.54
CA SER A 6 -19.46 16.04 -3.01
C SER A 6 -18.41 14.98 -2.63
N THR A 7 -18.77 14.08 -1.72
CA THR A 7 -17.92 12.98 -1.31
C THR A 7 -17.97 11.87 -2.36
N MET A 8 -16.81 11.32 -2.74
CA MET A 8 -16.71 10.24 -3.74
C MET A 8 -15.92 9.05 -3.17
N VAL A 9 -16.05 7.88 -3.79
CA VAL A 9 -15.25 6.68 -3.52
C VAL A 9 -14.30 6.40 -4.68
N SER A 10 -13.17 5.77 -4.38
CA SER A 10 -12.29 5.18 -5.38
C SER A 10 -11.64 3.93 -4.78
N ALA A 11 -11.32 2.97 -5.64
CA ALA A 11 -10.50 1.84 -5.30
C ALA A 11 -9.15 2.00 -5.98
N ALA A 12 -8.11 1.54 -5.29
CA ALA A 12 -6.80 1.38 -5.87
C ALA A 12 -6.35 -0.06 -5.64
N TRP A 13 -5.76 -0.67 -6.64
CA TRP A 13 -5.15 -1.99 -6.52
C TRP A 13 -3.73 -1.92 -7.03
N ARG A 14 -2.91 -2.82 -6.54
CA ARG A 14 -1.53 -2.90 -7.00
C ARG A 14 -1.46 -3.70 -8.29
N ILE A 15 -0.91 -3.08 -9.34
CA ILE A 15 -0.43 -3.82 -10.52
C ILE A 15 1.08 -3.85 -10.50
N ARG A 16 1.65 -5.05 -10.61
CA ARG A 16 3.09 -5.20 -10.75
C ARG A 16 3.45 -5.74 -12.12
N ALA A 17 4.01 -4.87 -12.96
CA ALA A 17 4.97 -5.25 -14.00
C ALA A 17 5.70 -4.01 -14.55
N ASP A 18 6.82 -3.61 -13.93
CA ASP A 18 7.89 -2.97 -14.70
C ASP A 18 9.26 -3.62 -14.40
N PRO A 19 9.78 -4.46 -15.32
CA PRO A 19 11.14 -4.98 -15.26
C PRO A 19 12.20 -3.97 -15.77
N GLY A 20 11.83 -2.72 -16.04
CA GLY A 20 12.53 -1.81 -16.95
C GLY A 20 12.89 -0.42 -16.42
N SER A 21 13.38 -0.28 -15.19
CA SER A 21 14.29 0.82 -14.84
C SER A 21 15.11 0.48 -13.61
N ASN A 22 16.34 0.02 -13.84
CA ASN A 22 17.57 0.28 -13.07
C ASN A 22 18.47 -0.97 -12.99
N PRO A 23 19.48 -1.13 -13.86
CA PRO A 23 20.51 -2.17 -13.73
C PRO A 23 21.52 -1.88 -12.60
N GLY A 24 21.24 -0.94 -11.68
CA GLY A 24 22.15 -0.46 -10.66
C GLY A 24 21.51 -0.28 -9.29
N LEU A 25 20.89 -1.31 -8.71
CA LEU A 25 20.64 -1.32 -7.27
C LEU A 25 21.92 -1.67 -6.53
N THR A 26 22.72 -0.62 -6.34
CA THR A 26 23.79 -0.56 -5.36
C THR A 26 23.22 -0.96 -4.00
N LEU A 27 23.89 -1.90 -3.35
CA LEU A 27 23.69 -2.27 -1.96
C LEU A 27 23.79 -1.02 -1.07
N LEU A 28 22.65 -0.37 -0.78
CA LEU A 28 22.59 0.57 0.34
C LEU A 28 22.57 -0.28 1.61
N ALA A 29 23.77 -0.58 2.10
CA ALA A 29 23.97 -1.04 3.46
C ALA A 29 23.41 0.05 4.39
N PHE A 30 22.24 -0.21 4.95
CA PHE A 30 21.65 0.61 5.99
C PHE A 30 22.58 0.53 7.21
N THR A 31 23.41 1.56 7.42
CA THR A 31 24.08 1.75 8.70
C THR A 31 23.00 2.14 9.71
N PRO A 32 22.89 1.46 10.86
CA PRO A 32 21.89 1.82 11.85
C PRO A 32 22.27 3.19 12.44
N SER A 33 21.54 4.24 12.05
CA SER A 33 21.58 5.54 12.71
C SER A 33 21.03 5.39 14.12
N SER A 34 21.87 5.74 15.11
CA SER A 34 21.60 5.62 16.54
C SER A 34 20.68 6.74 17.04
N SER A 35 19.42 6.75 16.62
CA SER A 35 18.34 7.44 17.35
C SER A 35 16.99 7.03 16.78
N MET A 36 16.51 5.84 17.16
CA MET A 36 15.08 5.52 17.01
C MET A 36 14.30 6.13 18.18
N PRO A 37 13.20 6.84 17.94
CA PRO A 37 12.30 7.27 19.02
C PRO A 37 11.70 6.03 19.70
N SER A 38 11.73 6.02 21.03
CA SER A 38 11.27 4.93 21.88
C SER A 38 9.76 4.74 21.75
N TYR A 39 9.31 3.79 20.93
CA TYR A 39 7.94 3.32 20.96
C TYR A 39 7.80 2.27 22.05
N ARG A 40 6.85 2.48 22.96
CA ARG A 40 6.52 1.51 24.01
C ARG A 40 5.68 0.40 23.37
N ILE A 41 6.34 -0.69 22.97
CA ILE A 41 5.66 -1.95 22.62
C ILE A 41 4.89 -2.40 23.87
N LEU A 42 3.56 -2.31 23.84
CA LEU A 42 2.71 -2.69 24.99
C LEU A 42 2.54 -4.22 25.16
N HIS A 43 3.31 -5.04 24.45
CA HIS A 43 3.42 -6.47 24.69
C HIS A 43 4.88 -6.91 24.55
N HIS A 44 5.59 -7.02 25.68
CA HIS A 44 6.85 -7.74 25.74
C HIS A 44 6.53 -9.22 25.54
N THR A 45 6.64 -9.74 24.32
CA THR A 45 6.57 -11.18 24.09
C THR A 45 7.97 -11.73 24.26
N ASP A 46 8.25 -12.28 25.45
CA ASP A 46 9.51 -12.94 25.88
C ASP A 46 9.93 -14.17 25.05
N HIS A 47 9.38 -14.37 23.85
CA HIS A 47 9.42 -15.64 23.13
C HIS A 47 10.06 -15.60 21.75
N TYR A 48 10.47 -14.43 21.24
CA TYR A 48 11.05 -14.34 19.90
C TYR A 48 12.39 -13.59 19.91
N ASP A 49 13.43 -14.25 19.37
CA ASP A 49 14.70 -13.60 19.09
C ASP A 49 14.63 -12.91 17.72
N ALA A 50 14.56 -11.58 17.74
CA ALA A 50 14.43 -10.77 16.52
C ALA A 50 15.56 -11.04 15.53
N LYS A 51 16.79 -11.29 16.01
CA LYS A 51 17.93 -11.61 15.15
C LYS A 51 17.73 -12.93 14.41
N THR A 52 17.26 -13.96 15.10
CA THR A 52 16.92 -15.26 14.51
C THR A 52 15.80 -15.12 13.48
N LEU A 53 14.75 -14.36 13.78
CA LEU A 53 13.66 -14.13 12.83
C LEU A 53 14.14 -13.41 11.57
N ILE A 54 14.95 -12.36 11.72
CA ILE A 54 15.55 -11.64 10.59
C ILE A 54 16.41 -12.59 9.76
N GLY A 55 17.27 -13.41 10.39
CA GLY A 55 18.07 -14.40 9.68
C GLY A 55 17.23 -15.43 8.91
N ALA A 56 16.12 -15.92 9.51
CA ALA A 56 15.20 -16.82 8.83
C ALA A 56 14.51 -16.15 7.63
N LEU A 57 14.09 -14.89 7.77
CA LEU A 57 13.51 -14.10 6.68
C LEU A 57 14.52 -13.89 5.55
N GLU A 58 15.77 -13.57 5.86
CA GLU A 58 16.83 -13.42 4.85
C GLU A 58 17.02 -14.70 4.03
N ILE A 59 16.98 -15.87 4.68
CA ILE A 59 17.09 -17.17 3.99
C ILE A 59 15.90 -17.36 3.05
N VAL A 60 14.67 -17.17 3.53
CA VAL A 60 13.45 -17.39 2.73
C VAL A 60 13.35 -16.40 1.57
N MET A 61 13.60 -15.11 1.83
CA MET A 61 13.45 -14.06 0.81
C MET A 61 14.56 -14.09 -0.23
N ARG A 62 15.80 -14.49 0.13
CA ARG A 62 16.94 -14.54 -0.82
C ARG A 62 17.06 -15.84 -1.60
N ASN A 63 16.38 -16.91 -1.19
CA ASN A 63 16.47 -18.23 -1.82
C ASN A 63 15.14 -18.68 -2.43
N ASN A 64 14.35 -17.72 -2.90
CA ASN A 64 13.08 -18.00 -3.53
C ASN A 64 13.28 -18.52 -4.96
N ILE A 65 13.34 -19.85 -5.08
CA ILE A 65 13.50 -20.58 -6.34
C ILE A 65 12.17 -21.25 -6.67
N ILE A 66 11.60 -20.91 -7.81
CA ILE A 66 10.32 -21.42 -8.31
C ILE A 66 10.62 -22.36 -9.47
N LYS A 67 9.95 -23.51 -9.49
CA LYS A 67 10.01 -24.48 -10.60
C LYS A 67 8.72 -24.37 -11.42
N PHE A 68 8.87 -24.18 -12.73
CA PHE A 68 7.78 -24.21 -13.69
C PHE A 68 8.13 -25.18 -14.82
N GLY A 69 7.45 -26.33 -14.87
CA GLY A 69 7.86 -27.44 -15.74
C GLY A 69 9.30 -27.89 -15.41
N ASP A 70 10.19 -27.86 -16.40
CA ASP A 70 11.61 -28.20 -16.23
C ASP A 70 12.51 -26.98 -15.96
N VAL A 71 11.93 -25.78 -15.86
CA VAL A 71 12.67 -24.54 -15.66
C VAL A 71 12.67 -24.16 -14.18
N TYR A 72 13.86 -23.80 -13.68
CA TYR A 72 14.03 -23.18 -12.37
C TYR A 72 14.32 -21.70 -12.56
N VAL A 73 13.52 -20.86 -11.92
CA VAL A 73 13.72 -19.41 -11.89
C VAL A 73 13.89 -18.95 -10.46
N LYS A 74 14.81 -18.00 -10.24
CA LYS A 74 15.01 -17.38 -8.94
C LYS A 74 14.36 -16.00 -8.95
N GLN A 75 13.50 -15.72 -7.98
CA GLN A 75 12.99 -14.37 -7.80
C GLN A 75 14.09 -13.47 -7.22
N ILE A 76 14.42 -12.41 -7.94
CA ILE A 76 15.49 -11.46 -7.58
C ILE A 76 14.97 -10.16 -6.95
N SER A 77 13.69 -9.85 -7.14
CA SER A 77 13.05 -8.64 -6.61
C SER A 77 11.64 -8.95 -6.08
N GLY A 78 11.29 -8.29 -4.97
CA GLY A 78 10.05 -8.51 -4.24
C GLY A 78 9.96 -9.86 -3.55
N THR A 79 8.76 -10.21 -3.10
CA THR A 79 8.46 -11.45 -2.38
C THR A 79 7.60 -12.37 -3.27
N ALA A 80 7.92 -13.67 -3.34
CA ALA A 80 7.06 -14.58 -4.10
C ALA A 80 5.74 -14.78 -3.39
N MET A 81 4.69 -14.93 -4.18
CA MET A 81 3.41 -15.41 -3.66
C MET A 81 3.56 -16.84 -3.15
N GLY A 82 2.87 -17.15 -2.06
CA GLY A 82 2.85 -18.51 -1.50
C GLY A 82 3.98 -18.86 -0.52
N VAL A 83 4.94 -17.97 -0.26
CA VAL A 83 5.85 -18.18 0.88
C VAL A 83 5.19 -17.73 2.20
N PRO A 84 5.41 -18.44 3.33
CA PRO A 84 4.73 -18.13 4.59
C PRO A 84 4.82 -16.67 5.06
N PRO A 85 5.96 -15.96 4.96
CA PRO A 85 6.04 -14.57 5.40
C PRO A 85 5.51 -13.56 4.38
N ALA A 86 5.06 -13.97 3.19
CA ALA A 86 4.73 -13.05 2.11
C ALA A 86 3.65 -12.02 2.47
N PRO A 87 2.50 -12.42 3.05
CA PRO A 87 1.44 -11.45 3.38
C PRO A 87 1.89 -10.43 4.43
N SER A 88 2.58 -10.89 5.48
CA SER A 88 3.09 -10.00 6.53
C SER A 88 4.17 -9.06 6.01
N TRP A 89 5.05 -9.54 5.14
CA TRP A 89 6.10 -8.73 4.52
C TRP A 89 5.52 -7.64 3.62
N ALA A 90 4.58 -7.99 2.75
CA ALA A 90 3.91 -7.03 1.88
C ALA A 90 3.16 -5.95 2.69
N ASN A 91 2.42 -6.38 3.72
CA ASN A 91 1.72 -5.45 4.61
C ASN A 91 2.65 -4.49 5.34
N LEU A 92 3.80 -4.98 5.83
CA LEU A 92 4.78 -4.14 6.50
C LEU A 92 5.44 -3.16 5.54
N TYR A 93 5.77 -3.61 4.32
CA TYR A 93 6.39 -2.78 3.31
C TYR A 93 5.49 -1.59 2.95
N GLU A 94 4.20 -1.84 2.65
CA GLU A 94 3.26 -0.75 2.37
C GLU A 94 2.96 0.09 3.63
N ALA A 95 2.89 -0.51 4.82
CA ALA A 95 2.67 0.24 6.06
C ALA A 95 3.78 1.26 6.36
N LEU A 96 5.02 0.99 5.95
CA LEU A 96 6.11 1.95 6.07
C LEU A 96 5.91 3.14 5.12
N HIS A 97 5.41 2.89 3.92
CA HIS A 97 5.09 3.89 2.92
C HIS A 97 3.86 4.73 3.31
N GLU A 98 2.77 4.08 3.72
CA GLU A 98 1.56 4.73 4.28
C GLU A 98 1.90 5.68 5.41
N ARG A 99 2.86 5.33 6.25
CA ARG A 99 3.29 6.19 7.36
C ARG A 99 3.92 7.51 6.88
N GLU A 100 4.46 7.56 5.68
CA GLU A 100 5.11 8.75 5.12
C GLU A 100 4.10 9.68 4.46
N PHE A 101 3.23 9.18 3.56
CA PHE A 101 2.31 10.04 2.81
C PHE A 101 0.95 10.25 3.51
N LEU A 102 0.40 9.25 4.20
CA LEU A 102 -0.98 9.28 4.67
C LEU A 102 -1.31 10.45 5.62
N PRO A 103 -0.40 10.90 6.52
CA PRO A 103 -0.66 12.07 7.37
C PRO A 103 -0.93 13.36 6.59
N ALA A 104 -0.31 13.54 5.42
CA ALA A 104 -0.51 14.74 4.60
C ALA A 104 -1.90 14.75 3.92
N TRP A 105 -2.43 13.57 3.60
CA TRP A 105 -3.68 13.39 2.85
C TRP A 105 -4.89 13.07 3.73
N GLN A 106 -4.70 12.88 5.04
CA GLN A 106 -5.76 12.56 5.99
C GLN A 106 -7.00 13.49 5.92
N PRO A 107 -6.88 14.81 5.67
CA PRO A 107 -8.04 15.68 5.47
C PRO A 107 -8.92 15.32 4.26
N HIS A 108 -8.34 14.73 3.21
CA HIS A 108 -9.03 14.30 1.98
C HIS A 108 -9.56 12.87 2.08
N LEU A 109 -9.17 12.12 3.13
CA LEU A 109 -9.43 10.69 3.25
C LEU A 109 -10.27 10.35 4.49
N PRO A 110 -11.58 10.69 4.53
CA PRO A 110 -12.44 10.27 5.63
C PRO A 110 -12.45 8.75 5.83
N LEU A 111 -12.19 7.99 4.76
CA LEU A 111 -11.93 6.56 4.82
C LEU A 111 -10.67 6.24 4.01
N TYR A 112 -9.77 5.49 4.64
CA TYR A 112 -8.70 4.79 3.96
C TYR A 112 -8.62 3.38 4.56
N LYS A 113 -8.82 2.34 3.74
CA LYS A 113 -8.76 0.94 4.16
C LYS A 113 -7.98 0.13 3.15
N ARG A 114 -7.02 -0.64 3.64
CA ARG A 114 -6.23 -1.56 2.83
C ARG A 114 -6.48 -3.00 3.26
N HIS A 115 -6.68 -3.86 2.27
CA HIS A 115 -6.67 -5.30 2.41
C HIS A 115 -5.58 -5.87 1.49
N LEU A 116 -4.43 -6.22 2.06
CA LEU A 116 -3.24 -6.66 1.30
C LEU A 116 -2.86 -5.64 0.21
N ASP A 117 -3.13 -5.99 -1.04
CA ASP A 117 -2.84 -5.29 -2.29
C ASP A 117 -4.03 -4.54 -2.89
N ASP A 118 -5.17 -4.52 -2.20
CA ASP A 118 -6.35 -3.71 -2.54
C ASP A 118 -6.57 -2.61 -1.50
N ILE A 119 -6.81 -1.39 -1.95
CA ILE A 119 -7.12 -0.21 -1.15
C ILE A 119 -8.47 0.32 -1.59
N ILE A 120 -9.32 0.67 -0.63
CA ILE A 120 -10.51 1.48 -0.85
C ILE A 120 -10.36 2.78 -0.07
N ILE A 121 -10.72 3.87 -0.74
CA ILE A 121 -10.73 5.20 -0.16
C ILE A 121 -12.09 5.86 -0.36
N LEU A 122 -12.41 6.75 0.57
CA LEU A 122 -13.43 7.76 0.39
C LEU A 122 -12.68 9.09 0.26
N TRP A 123 -12.92 9.78 -0.83
CA TRP A 123 -12.29 11.05 -1.17
C TRP A 123 -13.24 12.20 -0.84
N ASN A 124 -12.73 13.16 -0.07
CA ASN A 124 -13.43 14.39 0.23
C ASN A 124 -12.67 15.57 -0.41
N PRO A 125 -13.24 16.19 -1.45
CA PRO A 125 -12.73 17.42 -2.04
C PRO A 125 -12.60 18.54 -1.00
N THR A 126 -11.56 19.38 -1.11
CA THR A 126 -11.41 20.56 -0.24
C THR A 126 -11.98 21.83 -0.86
N SER A 127 -12.29 21.80 -2.15
CA SER A 127 -12.82 22.92 -2.92
C SER A 127 -13.98 22.45 -3.80
N ASP A 128 -14.88 23.36 -4.13
CA ASP A 128 -15.89 23.14 -5.18
C ASP A 128 -15.31 23.40 -6.59
N ASP A 129 -14.06 23.88 -6.68
CA ASP A 129 -13.35 24.05 -7.93
C ASP A 129 -12.82 22.70 -8.44
N GLU A 130 -13.46 22.20 -9.50
CA GLU A 130 -13.11 20.95 -10.16
C GLU A 130 -11.63 20.87 -10.57
N SER A 131 -11.02 21.99 -10.99
CA SER A 131 -9.63 22.00 -11.42
C SER A 131 -8.66 21.78 -10.27
N ILE A 132 -9.00 22.30 -9.08
CA ILE A 132 -8.23 22.08 -7.84
C ILE A 132 -8.38 20.62 -7.41
N ASN A 133 -9.60 20.08 -7.43
CA ASN A 133 -9.87 18.70 -7.04
C ASN A 133 -9.13 17.69 -7.92
N VAL A 134 -9.12 17.91 -9.24
CA VAL A 134 -8.38 17.07 -10.19
C VAL A 134 -6.87 17.15 -9.94
N ALA A 135 -6.34 18.33 -9.63
CA ALA A 135 -4.92 18.51 -9.33
C ALA A 135 -4.53 17.81 -8.01
N GLU A 136 -5.34 17.96 -6.95
CA GLU A 136 -5.12 17.28 -5.66
C GLU A 136 -5.21 15.77 -5.80
N TRP A 137 -6.21 15.25 -6.54
CA TRP A 137 -6.34 13.84 -6.82
C TRP A 137 -5.14 13.29 -7.60
N THR A 138 -4.65 14.03 -8.60
CA THR A 138 -3.46 13.65 -9.36
C THR A 138 -2.22 13.62 -8.47
N ALA A 139 -2.02 14.65 -7.65
CA ALA A 139 -0.90 14.71 -6.72
C ALA A 139 -0.93 13.59 -5.67
N PHE A 140 -2.13 13.17 -5.21
CA PHE A 140 -2.27 12.01 -4.34
C PHE A 140 -1.84 10.71 -5.04
N LYS A 141 -2.30 10.49 -6.28
CA LYS A 141 -1.89 9.31 -7.07
C LYS A 141 -0.39 9.27 -7.32
N ASP A 142 0.23 10.42 -7.57
CA ASP A 142 1.67 10.53 -7.79
C ASP A 142 2.46 10.23 -6.50
N GLU A 143 2.02 10.74 -5.35
CA GLU A 143 2.65 10.48 -4.05
C GLU A 143 2.56 8.99 -3.67
N VAL A 144 1.39 8.37 -3.85
CA VAL A 144 1.20 6.93 -3.61
C VAL A 144 2.05 6.07 -4.57
N ASN A 145 2.35 6.57 -5.77
CA ASN A 145 3.21 5.91 -6.74
C ASN A 145 4.68 6.34 -6.66
N SER A 146 5.08 7.09 -5.64
CA SER A 146 6.47 7.55 -5.48
C SER A 146 7.43 6.47 -4.99
N ILE A 147 6.90 5.36 -4.44
CA ILE A 147 7.70 4.26 -3.89
C ILE A 147 8.28 3.34 -4.98
N ASP A 148 9.58 3.07 -4.88
CA ASP A 148 10.28 2.19 -5.82
C ASP A 148 9.76 0.74 -5.76
N GLY A 149 9.33 0.20 -6.91
CA GLY A 149 9.02 -1.22 -7.08
C GLY A 149 7.58 -1.65 -6.75
N LEU A 150 6.71 -0.68 -6.48
CA LEU A 150 5.25 -0.82 -6.48
C LEU A 150 4.61 0.22 -7.38
N THR A 151 3.54 -0.17 -8.04
CA THR A 151 2.67 0.75 -8.78
C THR A 151 1.24 0.42 -8.40
N TRP A 152 0.52 1.45 -7.97
CA TRP A 152 -0.88 1.44 -7.62
C TRP A 152 -1.67 2.00 -8.80
N GLU A 153 -2.58 1.18 -9.31
CA GLU A 153 -3.57 1.59 -10.29
C GLU A 153 -4.84 2.02 -9.57
N PHE A 154 -5.39 3.15 -9.99
CA PHE A 154 -6.56 3.76 -9.38
C PHE A 154 -7.74 3.65 -10.33
N THR A 155 -8.93 3.37 -9.79
CA THR A 155 -10.17 3.72 -10.47
C THR A 155 -10.33 5.23 -10.48
N GLU A 156 -11.14 5.72 -11.41
CA GLU A 156 -11.67 7.07 -11.30
C GLU A 156 -12.51 7.21 -10.01
N LEU A 157 -12.64 8.45 -9.56
CA LEU A 157 -13.54 8.81 -8.47
C LEU A 157 -14.98 8.61 -8.96
N ASP A 158 -15.79 7.90 -8.18
CA ASP A 158 -17.20 7.64 -8.48
C ASP A 158 -18.02 7.60 -7.18
N GLU A 159 -19.34 7.62 -7.24
CA GLU A 159 -20.21 7.39 -6.07
C GLU A 159 -20.36 5.90 -5.75
N SER A 160 -19.89 5.02 -6.65
CA SER A 160 -19.92 3.57 -6.52
C SER A 160 -18.69 2.92 -7.11
N VAL A 161 -18.08 1.98 -6.39
CA VAL A 161 -16.90 1.24 -6.86
C VAL A 161 -16.98 -0.23 -6.44
N ASP A 162 -16.47 -1.12 -7.28
CA ASP A 162 -16.26 -2.51 -6.92
C ASP A 162 -14.96 -2.67 -6.13
N PHE A 163 -15.04 -3.29 -4.96
CA PHE A 163 -13.91 -3.58 -4.09
C PHE A 163 -13.96 -5.03 -3.67
N MET A 164 -13.03 -5.84 -4.19
CA MET A 164 -13.07 -7.31 -4.05
C MET A 164 -14.41 -7.86 -4.55
N ASP A 165 -15.11 -8.68 -3.74
CA ASP A 165 -16.39 -9.31 -4.08
C ASP A 165 -17.61 -8.44 -3.67
N ILE A 166 -17.42 -7.16 -3.36
CA ILE A 166 -18.51 -6.25 -2.96
C ILE A 166 -18.50 -4.97 -3.79
N THR A 167 -19.69 -4.49 -4.13
CA THR A 167 -19.87 -3.12 -4.63
C THR A 167 -20.14 -2.19 -3.45
N VAL A 168 -19.36 -1.13 -3.32
CA VAL A 168 -19.50 -0.10 -2.30
C VAL A 168 -20.01 1.17 -2.95
N SER A 169 -21.11 1.72 -2.46
CA SER A 169 -21.67 2.99 -2.94
C SER A 169 -22.05 3.94 -1.81
N ILE A 170 -22.10 5.23 -2.12
CA ILE A 170 -22.52 6.29 -1.21
C ILE A 170 -24.05 6.42 -1.28
N ALA A 171 -24.72 6.34 -0.13
CA ALA A 171 -26.16 6.52 0.00
C ALA A 171 -26.45 7.54 1.11
N GLY A 172 -26.41 8.82 0.76
CA GLY A 172 -26.54 9.92 1.73
C GLY A 172 -25.33 9.96 2.66
N ASP A 173 -25.57 9.79 3.97
CA ASP A 173 -24.54 9.82 5.02
C ASP A 173 -23.91 8.44 5.31
N ARG A 174 -24.20 7.43 4.48
CA ARG A 174 -23.82 6.04 4.73
C ARG A 174 -23.18 5.40 3.51
N LEU A 175 -22.31 4.44 3.77
CA LEU A 175 -21.87 3.46 2.78
C LEU A 175 -22.88 2.33 2.68
N ARG A 176 -23.31 2.03 1.45
CA ARG A 176 -24.11 0.88 1.09
C ARG A 176 -23.20 -0.15 0.44
N THR A 177 -23.36 -1.41 0.82
CA THR A 177 -22.65 -2.53 0.21
C THR A 177 -23.62 -3.54 -0.39
N THR A 178 -23.27 -4.08 -1.54
CA THR A 178 -24.01 -5.16 -2.21
C THR A 178 -23.04 -6.26 -2.68
N LEU A 179 -23.57 -7.49 -2.76
CA LEU A 179 -22.91 -8.68 -3.32
C LEU A 179 -23.36 -8.87 -4.78
#